data_AF-A0A519LFT2-F1
#
_entry.id   AF-A0A519LFT2-F1
#
_cell.length_a   1.000
_cell.length_b   1.000
_cell.length_c   1.000
_cell.angle_alpha   90.00
_cell.angle_beta   90.00
_cell.angle_gamma   90.00
#
_symmetry.space_group_name_H-M   'P 1'
#
loop_
_entity.id
_entity.type
_entity.pdbx_description
1 polymer ?
#
loop_
_entity_poly.entity_id
_entity_poly.type
_entity_poly.pdbx_seq_one_letter_code
_entity_poly.pdbx_strand_id
1 'polypeptide(L)'
;MSDGPYRTLDMSKVWKALAKIAENAAHTVAEVAEAFRPALVEEWNAIRPDFAEAVKAALGDDDRGRLFSEIAVAETERLRSQAANPMEALLADHARDQARDAHLGGAAYEKSIEHFLEDRAIRGSRQMEEHYHRERSPDAGRLRNHLAAAITSGDLAQLASGLASGAGRRALTAKADRSGLDEGVAL
;
A
#
# COMPACT_ATOMS: atom_id res chain seq x y z
N MET A 1 -9.26 32.37 -3.62
CA MET A 1 -9.42 30.99 -4.13
C MET A 1 -8.76 30.09 -3.11
N SER A 2 -9.55 29.31 -2.37
CA SER A 2 -8.98 28.31 -1.45
C SER A 2 -8.38 27.20 -2.29
N ASP A 3 -7.12 26.86 -2.06
CA ASP A 3 -6.35 25.93 -2.87
C ASP A 3 -6.74 24.45 -2.70
N GLY A 4 -7.90 24.15 -2.10
CA GLY A 4 -8.48 22.82 -1.95
C GLY A 4 -8.26 22.19 -0.55
N PRO A 5 -9.18 21.32 -0.07
CA PRO A 5 -9.08 20.70 1.25
C PRO A 5 -7.81 19.86 1.46
N TYR A 6 -7.22 19.31 0.39
CA TYR A 6 -5.98 18.53 0.49
C TYR A 6 -4.80 19.29 1.10
N ARG A 7 -4.78 20.63 1.07
CA ARG A 7 -3.67 21.42 1.64
C ARG A 7 -3.60 21.32 3.16
N THR A 8 -4.76 21.35 3.81
CA THR A 8 -4.92 21.31 5.27
C THR A 8 -4.97 19.90 5.84
N LEU A 9 -5.00 18.87 4.98
CA LEU A 9 -4.97 17.46 5.38
C LEU A 9 -3.74 17.20 6.27
N ASP A 10 -3.91 16.52 7.41
CA ASP A 10 -2.79 16.16 8.29
C ASP A 10 -2.19 14.82 7.88
N MET A 11 -1.54 14.81 6.72
CA MET A 11 -0.87 13.65 6.13
C MET A 11 0.43 14.08 5.42
N SER A 12 1.26 13.12 5.04
CA SER A 12 2.49 13.40 4.30
C SER A 12 2.22 14.05 2.94
N LYS A 13 3.26 14.66 2.35
CA LYS A 13 3.15 15.34 1.04
C LYS A 13 2.67 14.40 -0.07
N VAL A 14 3.03 13.13 -0.02
CA VAL A 14 2.66 12.15 -1.04
C VAL A 14 1.18 11.77 -0.91
N TRP A 15 0.69 11.59 0.31
CA TRP A 15 -0.74 11.40 0.57
C TRP A 15 -1.58 12.64 0.18
N LYS A 16 -1.08 13.87 0.44
CA LYS A 16 -1.73 15.10 -0.05
C LYS A 16 -1.81 15.16 -1.57
N ALA A 17 -0.75 14.72 -2.26
CA ALA A 17 -0.74 14.67 -3.72
C ALA A 17 -1.77 13.67 -4.26
N LEU A 18 -1.91 12.50 -3.62
CA LEU A 18 -2.99 11.56 -3.92
C LEU A 18 -4.38 12.19 -3.73
N ALA A 19 -4.63 12.85 -2.59
CA ALA A 19 -5.91 13.51 -2.34
C ALA A 19 -6.25 14.57 -3.41
N LYS A 20 -5.26 15.36 -3.82
CA LYS A 20 -5.39 16.35 -4.91
C LYS A 20 -5.75 15.71 -6.25
N ILE A 21 -5.16 14.56 -6.57
CA ILE A 21 -5.48 13.83 -7.81
C ILE A 21 -6.88 13.25 -7.72
N ALA A 22 -7.22 12.62 -6.59
CA ALA A 22 -8.49 11.92 -6.40
C ALA A 22 -9.71 12.85 -6.30
N GLU A 23 -9.57 14.08 -5.81
CA GLU A 23 -10.68 15.06 -5.79
C GLU A 23 -11.03 15.59 -7.19
N ASN A 24 -10.07 15.57 -8.12
CA ASN A 24 -10.21 16.17 -9.44
C ASN A 24 -10.84 15.17 -10.44
N ALA A 25 -12.03 15.50 -10.94
CA ALA A 25 -12.76 14.67 -11.89
C ALA A 25 -12.09 14.49 -13.26
N ALA A 26 -11.08 15.29 -13.61
CA ALA A 26 -10.32 15.09 -14.83
C ALA A 26 -9.42 13.84 -14.77
N HIS A 27 -9.09 13.37 -13.56
CA HIS A 27 -8.27 12.17 -13.40
C HIS A 27 -9.11 10.89 -13.40
N THR A 28 -8.60 9.91 -14.13
CA THR A 28 -9.14 8.56 -14.21
C THR A 28 -8.84 7.75 -12.95
N VAL A 29 -9.62 6.70 -12.72
CA VAL A 29 -9.37 5.74 -11.62
C VAL A 29 -7.96 5.14 -11.69
N ALA A 30 -7.46 4.86 -12.90
CA ALA A 30 -6.11 4.34 -13.10
C ALA A 30 -5.02 5.32 -12.66
N GLU A 31 -5.17 6.62 -12.96
CA GLU A 31 -4.24 7.65 -12.49
C GLU A 31 -4.27 7.81 -10.96
N VAL A 32 -5.44 7.65 -10.33
CA VAL A 32 -5.55 7.60 -8.88
C VAL A 32 -4.85 6.37 -8.30
N ALA A 33 -5.00 5.19 -8.93
CA ALA A 33 -4.29 3.97 -8.53
C ALA A 33 -2.76 4.10 -8.67
N GLU A 34 -2.27 4.76 -9.73
CA GLU A 34 -0.84 5.09 -9.87
C GLU A 34 -0.36 6.03 -8.74
N ALA A 35 -1.19 6.99 -8.34
CA ALA A 35 -0.88 7.92 -7.26
C ALA A 35 -0.86 7.26 -5.87
N PHE A 36 -1.54 6.13 -5.67
CA PHE A 36 -1.42 5.32 -4.45
C PHE A 36 -0.03 4.71 -4.29
N ARG A 37 0.59 4.22 -5.37
CA ARG A 37 1.88 3.51 -5.31
C ARG A 37 2.96 4.26 -4.51
N PRO A 38 3.29 5.54 -4.79
CA PRO A 38 4.29 6.25 -4.02
C PRO A 38 3.89 6.48 -2.56
N ALA A 39 2.59 6.62 -2.26
CA ALA A 39 2.11 6.79 -0.88
C ALA A 39 2.29 5.49 -0.08
N LEU A 40 1.93 4.35 -0.67
CA LEU A 40 2.08 3.04 -0.04
C LEU A 40 3.55 2.62 0.10
N VAL A 41 4.39 2.94 -0.89
CA VAL A 41 5.85 2.73 -0.77
C VAL A 41 6.45 3.59 0.35
N GLU A 42 5.94 4.79 0.59
CA GLU A 42 6.37 5.61 1.73
C GLU A 42 6.05 4.94 3.08
N GLU A 43 4.85 4.36 3.21
CA GLU A 43 4.47 3.57 4.40
C GLU A 43 5.37 2.33 4.58
N TRP A 44 5.66 1.60 3.49
CA TRP A 44 6.58 0.46 3.53
C TRP A 44 7.97 0.85 4.02
N ASN A 45 8.49 2.01 3.61
CA ASN A 45 9.81 2.49 4.02
C ASN A 45 9.93 2.79 5.53
N ALA A 46 8.82 2.82 6.27
CA ALA A 46 8.85 2.90 7.73
C ALA A 46 9.24 1.55 8.39
N ILE A 47 9.16 0.44 7.67
CA ILE A 47 9.57 -0.88 8.13
C ILE A 47 11.08 -1.00 7.96
N ARG A 48 11.79 -1.38 9.03
CA ARG A 48 13.23 -1.59 8.92
C ARG A 48 13.53 -2.81 8.03
N PRO A 49 14.58 -2.75 7.19
CA PRO A 49 14.93 -3.87 6.31
C PRO A 49 15.20 -5.19 7.06
N ASP A 50 15.88 -5.13 8.21
CA ASP A 50 16.16 -6.30 9.04
C ASP A 50 14.89 -6.92 9.63
N PHE A 51 13.90 -6.10 9.99
CA PHE A 51 12.59 -6.58 10.43
C PHE A 51 11.82 -7.27 9.30
N ALA A 52 11.81 -6.66 8.10
CA ALA A 52 11.17 -7.25 6.92
C ALA A 52 11.76 -8.62 6.56
N GLU A 53 13.09 -8.75 6.59
CA GLU A 53 13.80 -10.03 6.40
C GLU A 53 13.51 -11.04 7.52
N ALA A 54 13.39 -10.58 8.76
CA ALA A 54 13.02 -11.47 9.86
C ALA A 54 11.60 -12.04 9.71
N VAL A 55 10.64 -11.24 9.24
CA VAL A 55 9.27 -11.72 8.92
C VAL A 55 9.30 -12.71 7.76
N LYS A 56 10.06 -12.42 6.71
CA LYS A 56 10.27 -13.32 5.57
C LYS A 56 10.82 -14.69 6.01
N ALA A 57 11.86 -14.69 6.84
CA ALA A 57 12.44 -15.90 7.43
C ALA A 57 11.48 -16.61 8.41
N ALA A 58 10.64 -15.89 9.15
CA ALA A 58 9.64 -16.49 10.03
C ALA A 58 8.61 -17.30 9.25
N LEU A 59 8.22 -16.83 8.05
CA LEU A 59 7.34 -17.55 7.12
C LEU A 59 8.04 -18.67 6.35
N GLY A 60 9.36 -18.81 6.46
CA GLY A 60 10.13 -19.84 5.77
C GLY A 60 10.48 -19.52 4.34
N ASP A 61 10.53 -18.23 3.99
CA ASP A 61 11.11 -17.75 2.74
C ASP A 61 12.62 -17.47 2.93
N ASP A 62 13.32 -18.47 3.48
CA ASP A 62 14.77 -18.52 3.67
C ASP A 62 15.29 -19.88 3.16
N ASP A 63 16.62 -20.03 3.08
CA ASP A 63 17.26 -21.28 2.61
C ASP A 63 16.89 -22.52 3.45
N ARG A 64 16.32 -22.33 4.65
CA ARG A 64 15.98 -23.41 5.58
C ARG A 64 14.53 -23.88 5.41
N GLY A 65 13.67 -23.03 4.87
CA GLY A 65 12.23 -23.28 4.79
C GLY A 65 11.57 -23.43 6.16
N ARG A 66 10.25 -23.56 6.17
CA ARG A 66 9.47 -23.95 7.35
C ARG A 66 8.47 -25.04 6.95
N LEU A 67 8.37 -26.08 7.77
CA LEU A 67 7.46 -27.22 7.53
C LEU A 67 6.21 -27.17 8.42
N PHE A 68 6.24 -26.40 9.50
CA PHE A 68 5.18 -26.36 10.51
C PHE A 68 4.69 -24.93 10.70
N SER A 69 3.39 -24.73 10.52
CA SER A 69 2.74 -23.41 10.64
C SER A 69 2.77 -22.90 12.08
N GLU A 70 2.74 -23.78 13.08
CA GLU A 70 2.78 -23.39 14.50
C GLU A 70 4.07 -22.65 14.85
N ILE A 71 5.19 -23.04 14.23
CA ILE A 71 6.47 -22.35 14.41
C ILE A 71 6.40 -20.95 13.78
N ALA A 72 5.84 -20.83 12.57
CA ALA A 72 5.67 -19.55 11.89
C ALA A 72 4.73 -18.62 12.66
N VAL A 73 3.64 -19.13 13.25
CA VAL A 73 2.74 -18.37 14.12
C VAL A 73 3.48 -17.85 15.36
N ALA A 74 4.23 -18.72 16.05
CA ALA A 74 4.98 -18.31 17.24
C ALA A 74 6.07 -17.26 16.92
N GLU A 75 6.81 -17.43 15.82
CA GLU A 75 7.84 -16.48 15.42
C GLU A 75 7.25 -15.14 14.97
N THR A 76 6.15 -15.13 14.22
CA THR A 76 5.47 -13.88 13.81
C THR A 76 4.86 -13.16 15.02
N GLU A 77 4.32 -13.87 16.01
CA GLU A 77 3.89 -13.29 17.29
C GLU A 77 5.07 -12.71 18.09
N ARG A 78 6.22 -13.41 18.11
CA ARG A 78 7.44 -12.90 18.74
C ARG A 78 7.91 -11.61 18.05
N LEU A 79 7.97 -11.57 16.72
CA LEU A 79 8.34 -10.39 15.94
C LEU A 79 7.36 -9.24 16.18
N ARG A 80 6.06 -9.54 16.25
CA ARG A 80 5.02 -8.56 16.57
C ARG A 80 5.23 -7.87 17.92
N SER A 81 5.79 -8.56 18.91
CA SER A 81 6.16 -7.97 20.21
C SER A 81 7.44 -7.11 20.17
N GLN A 82 8.26 -7.27 19.13
CA GLN A 82 9.53 -6.56 18.92
C GLN A 82 9.42 -5.40 17.92
N ALA A 83 8.24 -5.21 17.33
CA ALA A 83 7.99 -4.14 16.38
C ALA A 83 8.29 -2.77 17.01
N ALA A 84 9.14 -1.98 16.35
CA ALA A 84 9.54 -0.65 16.80
C ALA A 84 8.51 0.43 16.43
N ASN A 85 7.63 0.13 15.47
CA ASN A 85 6.60 1.07 15.01
C ASN A 85 5.33 0.33 14.54
N PRO A 86 4.22 1.05 14.33
CA PRO A 86 2.95 0.45 13.91
C PRO A 86 2.99 -0.28 12.56
N MET A 87 3.87 0.09 11.62
CA MET A 87 3.96 -0.57 10.31
C MET A 87 4.62 -1.94 10.41
N GLU A 88 5.69 -2.05 11.22
CA GLU A 88 6.29 -3.34 11.57
C GLU A 88 5.28 -4.26 12.27
N ALA A 89 4.52 -3.71 13.21
CA ALA A 89 3.48 -4.44 13.91
C ALA A 89 2.41 -4.96 12.94
N LEU A 90 1.94 -4.12 12.03
CA LEU A 90 0.93 -4.48 11.04
C LEU A 90 1.42 -5.58 10.08
N LEU A 91 2.66 -5.48 9.59
CA LEU A 91 3.24 -6.53 8.74
C LEU A 91 3.32 -7.87 9.49
N ALA A 92 3.77 -7.86 10.75
CA ALA A 92 3.84 -9.08 11.55
C ALA A 92 2.45 -9.67 11.86
N ASP A 93 1.43 -8.83 12.07
CA ASP A 93 0.04 -9.28 12.22
C ASP A 93 -0.46 -9.99 10.96
N HIS A 94 -0.25 -9.43 9.76
CA HIS A 94 -0.66 -10.08 8.51
C HIS A 94 0.13 -11.36 8.21
N ALA A 95 1.43 -11.38 8.51
CA ALA A 95 2.25 -12.59 8.40
C ALA A 95 1.77 -13.71 9.32
N ARG A 96 1.39 -13.37 10.56
CA ARG A 96 0.78 -14.34 11.48
C ARG A 96 -0.53 -14.88 10.92
N ASP A 97 -1.36 -14.04 10.33
CA ASP A 97 -2.63 -14.49 9.74
C ASP A 97 -2.38 -15.45 8.57
N GLN A 98 -1.39 -15.19 7.71
CA GLN A 98 -0.98 -16.16 6.67
C GLN A 98 -0.50 -17.49 7.26
N ALA A 99 0.31 -17.45 8.31
CA ALA A 99 0.78 -18.65 8.99
C ALA A 99 -0.38 -19.45 9.64
N ARG A 100 -1.37 -18.77 10.23
CA ARG A 100 -2.57 -19.40 10.81
C ARG A 100 -3.41 -20.13 9.77
N ASP A 101 -3.46 -19.59 8.55
CA ASP A 101 -4.11 -20.20 7.39
C ASP A 101 -3.23 -21.27 6.70
N ALA A 102 -2.12 -21.66 7.33
CA ALA A 102 -1.14 -22.63 6.83
C ALA A 102 -0.46 -22.23 5.51
N HIS A 103 -0.44 -20.95 5.17
CA HIS A 103 0.38 -20.42 4.09
C HIS A 103 1.80 -20.13 4.59
N LEU A 104 2.80 -20.65 3.87
CA LEU A 104 4.23 -20.51 4.18
C LEU A 104 5.04 -20.15 2.92
N GLY A 105 6.31 -19.80 3.12
CA GLY A 105 7.27 -19.46 2.06
C GLY A 105 7.03 -18.08 1.45
N GLY A 106 7.70 -17.83 0.32
CA GLY A 106 7.68 -16.51 -0.32
C GLY A 106 6.30 -16.04 -0.75
N ALA A 107 5.42 -16.96 -1.18
CA ALA A 107 4.04 -16.61 -1.51
C ALA A 107 3.26 -16.07 -0.29
N ALA A 108 3.48 -16.64 0.90
CA ALA A 108 2.87 -16.14 2.13
C ALA A 108 3.44 -14.76 2.52
N TYR A 109 4.74 -14.55 2.31
CA TYR A 109 5.37 -13.26 2.55
C TYR A 109 4.83 -12.17 1.60
N GLU A 110 4.77 -12.45 0.30
CA GLU A 110 4.16 -11.55 -0.69
C GLU A 110 2.70 -11.24 -0.34
N LYS A 111 1.89 -12.25 0.03
CA LYS A 111 0.51 -12.04 0.44
C LYS A 111 0.37 -11.18 1.69
N SER A 112 1.30 -11.33 2.64
CA SER A 112 1.36 -10.49 3.84
C SER A 112 1.61 -9.03 3.51
N ILE A 113 2.49 -8.76 2.54
CA ILE A 113 2.74 -7.40 2.04
C ILE A 113 1.51 -6.87 1.31
N GLU A 114 0.85 -7.68 0.48
CA GLU A 114 -0.39 -7.28 -0.23
C GLU A 114 -1.47 -6.82 0.76
N HIS A 115 -1.76 -7.62 1.79
CA HIS A 115 -2.74 -7.23 2.83
C HIS A 115 -2.30 -6.00 3.63
N PHE A 116 -1.00 -5.87 3.94
CA PHE A 116 -0.47 -4.65 4.54
C PHE A 116 -0.77 -3.42 3.67
N LEU A 117 -0.50 -3.48 2.36
CA LEU A 117 -0.72 -2.38 1.43
C LEU A 117 -2.22 -2.04 1.32
N GLU A 118 -3.08 -3.04 1.25
CA GLU A 118 -4.53 -2.87 1.23
C GLU A 118 -5.03 -2.16 2.50
N ASP A 119 -4.60 -2.60 3.68
CA ASP A 119 -5.00 -2.01 4.95
C ASP A 119 -4.52 -0.55 5.06
N ARG A 120 -3.32 -0.24 4.57
CA ARG A 120 -2.82 1.14 4.47
C ARG A 120 -3.61 1.98 3.48
N ALA A 121 -3.96 1.44 2.31
CA ALA A 121 -4.74 2.14 1.30
C ALA A 121 -6.14 2.50 1.83
N ILE A 122 -6.82 1.56 2.49
CA ILE A 122 -8.15 1.76 3.09
C ILE A 122 -8.08 2.82 4.20
N ARG A 123 -7.12 2.71 5.13
CA ARG A 123 -6.98 3.66 6.25
C ARG A 123 -6.64 5.07 5.76
N GLY A 124 -5.70 5.19 4.82
CA GLY A 124 -5.35 6.48 4.21
C GLY A 124 -6.55 7.12 3.51
N SER A 125 -7.32 6.33 2.78
CA SER A 125 -8.53 6.82 2.10
C SER A 125 -9.59 7.31 3.07
N ARG A 126 -9.84 6.58 4.16
CA ARG A 126 -10.77 6.99 5.21
C ARG A 126 -10.35 8.30 5.88
N GLN A 127 -9.06 8.45 6.18
CA GLN A 127 -8.54 9.69 6.77
C GLN A 127 -8.78 10.91 5.84
N MET A 128 -8.58 10.73 4.54
CA MET A 128 -8.90 11.77 3.54
C MET A 128 -10.39 12.06 3.48
N GLU A 129 -11.23 11.04 3.36
CA GLU A 129 -12.68 11.17 3.30
C GLU A 129 -13.23 11.92 4.52
N GLU A 130 -12.81 11.54 5.72
CA GLU A 130 -13.19 12.20 6.97
C GLU A 130 -12.77 13.67 6.98
N HIS A 131 -11.55 13.98 6.54
CA HIS A 131 -11.07 15.35 6.43
C HIS A 131 -11.95 16.17 5.48
N TYR A 132 -12.28 15.65 4.31
CA TYR A 132 -13.12 16.34 3.34
C TYR A 132 -14.55 16.55 3.86
N HIS A 133 -15.09 15.61 4.66
CA HIS A 133 -16.35 15.81 5.35
C HIS A 133 -16.28 16.88 6.44
N ARG A 134 -15.20 16.94 7.24
CA ARG A 134 -14.99 18.00 8.25
C ARG A 134 -14.93 19.39 7.61
N GLU A 135 -14.25 19.50 6.47
CA GLU A 135 -14.15 20.72 5.67
C GLU A 135 -15.43 21.04 4.88
N ARG A 136 -16.46 20.19 4.95
CA ARG A 136 -17.72 20.30 4.19
C ARG A 136 -17.50 20.45 2.68
N SER A 137 -16.48 19.77 2.16
CA SER A 137 -16.16 19.80 0.74
C SER A 137 -17.29 19.17 -0.09
N PRO A 138 -17.75 19.82 -1.19
CA PRO A 138 -18.70 19.20 -2.11
C PRO A 138 -18.12 17.96 -2.82
N ASP A 139 -16.80 17.79 -2.78
CA ASP A 139 -16.09 16.74 -3.50
C ASP A 139 -15.91 15.46 -2.69
N ALA A 140 -16.31 15.43 -1.42
CA ALA A 140 -16.08 14.30 -0.50
C ALA A 140 -16.61 12.97 -1.07
N GLY A 141 -17.82 12.97 -1.64
CA GLY A 141 -18.42 11.76 -2.23
C GLY A 141 -17.69 11.27 -3.47
N ARG A 142 -17.21 12.18 -4.32
CA ARG A 142 -16.40 11.84 -5.51
C ARG A 142 -15.05 11.29 -5.10
N LEU A 143 -14.35 11.98 -4.21
CA LEU A 143 -13.08 11.55 -3.65
C LEU A 143 -13.17 10.10 -3.14
N ARG A 144 -14.16 9.82 -2.29
CA ARG A 144 -14.42 8.49 -1.76
C ARG A 144 -14.59 7.44 -2.85
N ASN A 145 -15.43 7.72 -3.86
CA ASN A 145 -15.71 6.78 -4.94
C ASN A 145 -14.45 6.52 -5.79
N HIS A 146 -13.67 7.55 -6.09
CA HIS A 146 -12.40 7.43 -6.82
C HIS A 146 -11.38 6.60 -6.05
N LEU A 147 -11.18 6.88 -4.75
CA LEU A 147 -10.24 6.15 -3.90
C LEU A 147 -10.66 4.68 -3.79
N ALA A 148 -11.93 4.40 -3.53
CA ALA A 148 -12.44 3.03 -3.44
C ALA A 148 -12.26 2.27 -4.76
N ALA A 149 -12.62 2.88 -5.90
CA ALA A 149 -12.44 2.27 -7.21
C ALA A 149 -10.95 2.02 -7.53
N ALA A 150 -10.06 2.94 -7.12
CA ALA A 150 -8.62 2.82 -7.33
C ALA A 150 -7.99 1.73 -6.46
N ILE A 151 -8.48 1.50 -5.24
CA ILE A 151 -8.06 0.36 -4.42
C ILE A 151 -8.49 -0.95 -5.07
N THR A 152 -9.75 -1.07 -5.51
CA THR A 152 -10.26 -2.30 -6.12
C THR A 152 -9.62 -2.62 -7.48
N SER A 153 -9.33 -1.61 -8.30
CA SER A 153 -8.73 -1.80 -9.62
C SER A 153 -7.20 -1.74 -9.62
N GLY A 154 -6.59 -1.32 -8.51
CA GLY A 154 -5.15 -1.20 -8.36
C GLY A 154 -4.47 -2.55 -8.27
N ASP A 155 -3.32 -2.68 -8.94
CA ASP A 155 -2.51 -3.89 -8.89
C ASP A 155 -1.60 -3.90 -7.63
N LEU A 156 -2.22 -4.08 -6.46
CA LEU A 156 -1.51 -4.18 -5.18
C LEU A 156 -0.65 -5.45 -5.10
N ALA A 157 -1.07 -6.53 -5.75
CA ALA A 157 -0.30 -7.78 -5.82
C ALA A 157 1.04 -7.58 -6.54
N GLN A 158 1.06 -6.87 -7.68
CA GLN A 158 2.29 -6.53 -8.36
C GLN A 158 3.19 -5.61 -7.52
N LEU A 159 2.61 -4.64 -6.80
CA LEU A 159 3.38 -3.79 -5.90
C LEU A 159 3.99 -4.62 -4.75
N ALA A 160 3.23 -5.56 -4.18
CA ALA A 160 3.69 -6.44 -3.12
C ALA A 160 4.85 -7.34 -3.58
N SER A 161 4.73 -7.98 -4.75
CA SER A 161 5.82 -8.79 -5.31
C SER A 161 7.07 -7.96 -5.63
N GLY A 162 6.88 -6.73 -6.13
CA GLY A 162 7.99 -5.78 -6.31
C GLY A 162 8.69 -5.43 -4.99
N LEU A 163 7.93 -5.24 -3.91
CA LEU A 163 8.50 -4.99 -2.58
C LEU A 163 9.20 -6.23 -2.01
N ALA A 164 8.60 -7.42 -2.13
CA ALA A 164 9.17 -8.68 -1.66
C ALA A 164 10.49 -9.04 -2.35
N SER A 165 10.61 -8.71 -3.64
CA SER A 165 11.84 -8.88 -4.42
C SER A 165 12.90 -7.79 -4.19
N GLY A 166 12.59 -6.77 -3.37
CA GLY A 166 13.51 -5.67 -3.06
C GLY A 166 13.68 -4.67 -4.21
N ALA A 167 12.68 -4.53 -5.09
CA ALA A 167 12.74 -3.58 -6.19
C ALA A 167 12.88 -2.13 -5.67
N GLY A 168 13.74 -1.34 -6.32
CA GLY A 168 13.97 0.05 -5.93
C GLY A 168 12.74 0.92 -6.13
N ARG A 169 12.59 1.97 -5.30
CA ARG A 169 11.46 2.93 -5.32
C ARG A 169 11.10 3.43 -6.72
N ARG A 170 12.09 3.75 -7.56
CA ARG A 170 11.86 4.26 -8.92
C ARG A 170 11.09 3.25 -9.80
N ALA A 171 11.39 1.97 -9.68
CA ALA A 171 10.69 0.93 -10.43
C ALA A 171 9.25 0.75 -9.94
N LEU A 172 9.04 0.80 -8.61
CA LEU A 172 7.74 0.61 -7.98
C LEU A 172 6.75 1.75 -8.24
N THR A 173 7.27 2.98 -8.42
CA THR A 173 6.45 4.20 -8.57
C THR A 173 6.54 4.81 -9.96
N ALA A 174 7.00 4.06 -10.97
CA ALA A 174 7.01 4.54 -12.34
C ALA A 174 5.57 4.79 -12.82
N LYS A 175 5.35 5.94 -13.45
CA LYS A 175 4.07 6.25 -14.09
C LYS A 175 3.99 5.52 -15.43
N ALA A 176 2.78 5.16 -15.85
CA ALA A 176 2.58 4.67 -17.21
C ALA A 176 3.04 5.73 -18.22
N ASP A 177 3.79 5.30 -19.23
CA ASP A 177 4.12 6.15 -20.35
C ASP A 177 2.85 6.41 -21.18
N ARG A 178 2.53 7.69 -21.35
CA ARG A 178 1.34 8.16 -22.06
C ARG A 178 1.72 9.09 -23.22
N SER A 179 3.00 9.18 -23.59
CA SER A 179 3.46 10.09 -24.64
C SER A 179 2.88 9.82 -26.02
N GLY A 180 2.29 8.64 -26.26
CA GLY A 180 1.63 8.28 -27.52
C GLY A 180 0.14 8.58 -27.61
N LEU A 181 -0.50 9.12 -26.55
CA LEU A 181 -1.95 9.38 -26.57
C LEU A 181 -2.33 10.56 -27.49
N ASP A 182 -1.40 11.49 -27.71
CA ASP A 182 -1.59 12.67 -28.55
C ASP A 182 -1.25 12.42 -30.04
N GLU A 183 -0.75 11.24 -30.41
CA GLU A 183 -0.33 10.95 -31.79
C GLU A 183 -1.50 10.73 -32.76
N GLY A 184 -2.73 10.58 -32.25
CA GLY A 184 -3.93 10.38 -33.07
C GLY A 184 -3.92 9.08 -33.89
N VAL A 185 -5.09 8.66 -34.37
CA VAL A 185 -5.16 7.55 -35.33
C VAL A 185 -4.70 8.08 -36.69
N ALA A 186 -3.76 7.40 -37.34
CA ALA A 186 -3.39 7.70 -38.71
C ALA A 186 -4.64 7.59 -39.61
N LEU A 187 -5.04 8.71 -40.22
CA LEU A 187 -6.16 8.80 -41.16
C LEU A 187 -5.87 8.06 -42.47
#